data_AF-A0A5C5UVY7-F1
#
_entry.id   AF-A0A5C5UVY7-F1
#
_cell.length_a   1.000
_cell.length_b   1.000
_cell.length_c   1.000
_cell.angle_alpha   90.00
_cell.angle_beta   90.00
_cell.angle_gamma   90.00
#
_symmetry.space_group_name_H-M   'P 1'
#
loop_
_entity.id
_entity.type
_entity.pdbx_description
1 polymer ?
#
loop_
_entity_poly.entity_id
_entity_poly.type
_entity_poly.pdbx_seq_one_letter_code
_entity_poly.pdbx_strand_id
1 'polypeptide(L)'
;MWIFDTISSPTYGWTTRNGPSDCGTIEVNTTYVRQTSVAVVLFKSITSLAMLGGMGYWAFHWQITQLLLPSGAFSKLAIIVGVEMMYVAIAFLFVPRPNYNNVGFLGGLVNNPWKYSDNYNRSLRTWRILLGPGRFISSAILDFAGMLGWMKGDPTDEERFAQEMEIDWSQGSTDASLNSATRVDLDMMPLEEPAAAVATGKVNRGDFD
;
A
#
# COMPACT_ATOMS: atom_id res chain seq x y z
N MET A 1 3.12 0.62 -9.67
CA MET A 1 2.01 1.38 -9.08
C MET A 1 1.57 0.61 -7.85
N TRP A 2 1.79 1.15 -6.66
CA TRP A 2 1.50 0.45 -5.42
C TRP A 2 0.05 0.72 -5.04
N ILE A 3 -0.84 -0.16 -5.47
CA ILE A 3 -2.24 -0.18 -5.06
C ILE A 3 -2.27 -1.02 -3.79
N PHE A 4 -2.23 -0.35 -2.64
CA PHE A 4 -2.61 -0.99 -1.38
C PHE A 4 -4.13 -0.93 -1.33
N ASP A 5 -4.80 -1.92 -1.92
CA ASP A 5 -6.23 -2.10 -1.69
C ASP A 5 -6.41 -2.36 -0.21
N THR A 6 -7.02 -1.37 0.41
CA THR A 6 -7.29 -1.41 1.83
C THR A 6 -8.66 -2.03 1.96
N ILE A 7 -8.79 -2.98 2.86
CA ILE A 7 -10.07 -3.35 3.43
C ILE A 7 -10.56 -2.12 4.21
N SER A 8 -11.12 -1.13 3.51
CA SER A 8 -12.02 -0.18 4.11
C SER A 8 -13.25 -1.01 4.44
N SER A 9 -13.35 -1.47 5.68
CA SER A 9 -14.63 -1.94 6.21
C SER A 9 -15.68 -0.90 5.81
N PRO A 10 -16.73 -1.27 5.07
CA PRO A 10 -17.74 -0.31 4.65
C PRO A 10 -18.32 0.29 5.92
N THR A 11 -17.93 1.52 6.23
CA THR A 11 -18.55 2.31 7.28
C THR A 11 -19.94 2.64 6.76
N TYR A 12 -20.87 1.72 7.03
CA TYR A 12 -22.29 1.87 6.79
C TYR A 12 -22.74 3.20 7.37
N GLY A 13 -23.23 4.05 6.47
CA GLY A 13 -23.42 5.45 6.73
C GLY A 13 -24.51 5.75 7.75
N TRP A 14 -24.34 6.86 8.46
CA TRP A 14 -25.43 7.74 8.86
C TRP A 14 -24.92 9.18 8.87
N THR A 15 -25.41 9.96 7.91
CA THR A 15 -25.79 11.37 8.02
C THR A 15 -25.41 12.12 9.31
N THR A 16 -24.25 12.78 9.32
CA THR A 16 -24.13 14.10 9.97
C THR A 16 -23.23 14.97 9.08
N ARG A 17 -23.76 16.11 8.65
CA ARG A 17 -23.13 17.06 7.70
C ARG A 17 -21.86 17.75 8.24
N ASN A 18 -21.45 17.42 9.48
CA ASN A 18 -20.20 17.80 10.15
C ASN A 18 -19.82 16.68 11.15
N GLY A 19 -19.87 15.42 10.71
CA GLY A 19 -19.52 14.27 11.55
C GLY A 19 -18.00 14.12 11.75
N PRO A 20 -17.56 13.29 12.70
CA PRO A 20 -16.15 12.95 12.95
C PRO A 20 -15.38 12.34 11.74
N SER A 21 -16.01 12.26 10.56
CA SER A 21 -15.43 11.86 9.27
C SER A 21 -14.39 12.83 8.69
N ASP A 22 -14.25 14.04 9.26
CA ASP A 22 -13.31 15.06 8.77
C ASP A 22 -11.87 14.92 9.30
N CYS A 23 -11.66 13.99 10.25
CA CYS A 23 -10.34 13.65 10.77
C CYS A 23 -9.76 12.45 10.02
N GLY A 24 -8.47 12.51 9.73
CA GLY A 24 -7.71 11.36 9.24
C GLY A 24 -7.65 10.25 10.29
N THR A 25 -7.24 9.07 9.87
CA THR A 25 -7.17 7.89 10.72
C THR A 25 -5.75 7.33 10.75
N ILE A 26 -5.44 6.54 11.76
CA ILE A 26 -4.23 5.71 11.80
C ILE A 26 -4.70 4.28 11.72
N GLU A 27 -4.30 3.58 10.67
CA GLU A 27 -4.57 2.15 10.55
C GLU A 27 -3.37 1.35 11.03
N VAL A 28 -3.65 0.20 11.64
CA VAL A 28 -2.62 -0.76 12.02
C VAL A 28 -2.56 -1.84 10.94
N ASN A 29 -1.48 -1.85 10.16
CA ASN A 29 -1.26 -2.86 9.15
C ASN A 29 -0.80 -4.17 9.80
N THR A 30 -1.58 -5.22 9.61
CA THR A 30 -1.26 -6.58 10.06
C THR A 30 -1.10 -7.57 8.91
N THR A 31 -1.53 -7.18 7.71
CA THR A 31 -1.52 -8.02 6.51
C THR A 31 -0.27 -7.79 5.68
N TYR A 32 0.30 -8.87 5.17
CA TYR A 32 1.45 -8.82 4.27
C TYR A 32 1.10 -9.49 2.93
N VAL A 33 1.01 -8.66 1.89
CA VAL A 33 0.78 -9.12 0.52
C VAL A 33 2.12 -9.37 -0.16
N ARG A 34 2.34 -10.62 -0.57
CA ARG A 34 3.59 -11.04 -1.20
C ARG A 34 3.68 -10.56 -2.64
N GLN A 35 4.85 -10.04 -3.04
CA GLN A 35 5.14 -9.85 -4.45
C GLN A 35 5.68 -11.13 -5.11
N THR A 36 5.14 -11.44 -6.29
CA THR A 36 5.44 -12.65 -7.05
C THR A 36 6.71 -12.52 -7.90
N SER A 37 7.03 -11.31 -8.37
CA SER A 37 8.14 -11.08 -9.29
C SER A 37 9.48 -10.95 -8.57
N VAL A 38 10.37 -11.94 -8.74
CA VAL A 38 11.73 -11.98 -8.17
C VAL A 38 12.54 -10.72 -8.48
N ALA A 39 12.48 -10.23 -9.73
CA ALA A 39 13.22 -9.03 -10.13
C ALA A 39 12.82 -7.79 -9.33
N VAL A 40 11.53 -7.62 -9.04
CA VAL A 40 11.03 -6.47 -8.25
C VAL A 40 11.45 -6.62 -6.79
N VAL A 41 11.41 -7.84 -6.23
CA VAL A 41 11.91 -8.12 -4.88
C VAL A 41 13.38 -7.75 -4.76
N LEU A 42 14.24 -8.22 -5.67
CA LEU A 42 15.67 -7.90 -5.65
C LEU A 42 15.94 -6.40 -5.80
N PHE A 43 15.25 -5.73 -6.72
CA PHE A 43 15.37 -4.28 -6.90
C PHE A 43 15.01 -3.53 -5.61
N LYS A 44 13.91 -3.91 -4.96
CA LYS A 44 13.53 -3.32 -3.67
C LYS A 44 14.54 -3.62 -2.58
N SER A 45 15.03 -4.85 -2.48
CA SER A 45 16.03 -5.23 -1.47
C SER A 45 17.30 -4.38 -1.61
N ILE A 46 17.82 -4.22 -2.83
CA ILE A 46 18.98 -3.35 -3.11
C ILE A 46 18.68 -1.90 -2.73
N THR A 47 17.52 -1.38 -3.15
CA THR A 47 17.12 0.00 -2.85
C THR A 47 16.96 0.22 -1.34
N SER A 48 16.37 -0.73 -0.62
CA SER A 48 16.21 -0.66 0.83
C SER A 48 17.54 -0.73 1.56
N LEU A 49 18.49 -1.53 1.07
CA LEU A 49 19.83 -1.64 1.65
C LEU A 49 20.60 -0.33 1.44
N ALA A 50 20.47 0.29 0.26
CA ALA A 50 21.04 1.61 -0.01
C ALA A 50 20.42 2.70 0.88
N MET A 51 19.10 2.66 1.10
CA MET A 51 18.41 3.59 2.00
C MET A 51 18.86 3.42 3.46
N LEU A 52 18.93 2.18 3.97
CA LEU A 52 19.44 1.88 5.32
C LEU A 52 20.89 2.37 5.47
N GLY A 53 21.77 2.00 4.52
CA GLY A 53 23.16 2.45 4.52
C GLY A 53 23.29 3.97 4.46
N GLY A 54 22.46 4.64 3.65
CA GLY A 54 22.43 6.10 3.55
C GLY A 54 21.92 6.78 4.83
N MET A 55 20.88 6.25 5.46
CA MET A 55 20.35 6.75 6.73
C MET A 55 21.36 6.58 7.87
N GLY A 56 21.93 5.38 8.01
CA GLY A 56 22.97 5.09 8.99
C GLY A 56 24.21 5.94 8.76
N TYR A 57 24.65 6.10 7.51
CA TYR A 57 25.74 7.01 7.18
C TYR A 57 25.41 8.44 7.55
N TRP A 58 24.25 8.99 7.18
CA TRP A 58 23.90 10.38 7.46
C TRP A 58 23.80 10.66 8.96
N ALA A 59 23.09 9.81 9.70
CA ALA A 59 22.90 9.96 11.14
C ALA A 59 24.23 9.87 11.92
N PHE A 60 25.18 9.09 11.41
CA PHE A 60 26.42 8.81 12.13
C PHE A 60 27.67 9.31 11.45
N HIS A 61 27.63 10.00 10.30
CA HIS A 61 28.86 10.44 9.62
C HIS A 61 29.74 11.27 10.57
N TRP A 62 29.12 12.13 11.38
CA TRP A 62 29.81 12.92 12.41
C TRP A 62 30.41 12.06 13.54
N GLN A 63 29.73 10.98 13.92
CA GLN A 63 30.18 10.06 14.98
C GLN A 63 31.16 8.99 14.46
N ILE A 64 31.05 8.59 13.19
CA ILE A 64 31.91 7.64 12.49
C ILE A 64 33.33 8.18 12.41
N THR A 65 33.49 9.49 12.22
CA THR A 65 34.81 10.16 12.30
C THR A 65 35.45 9.99 13.69
N GLN A 66 34.63 9.86 14.75
CA GLN A 66 35.09 9.58 16.11
C GLN A 66 35.10 8.07 16.45
N LEU A 67 34.58 7.21 15.56
CA LEU A 67 34.44 5.76 15.74
C LEU A 67 35.71 4.99 15.33
N LEU A 68 36.79 5.67 14.94
CA LEU A 68 38.10 5.06 14.75
C LEU A 68 38.78 4.61 16.07
N LEU A 69 38.14 4.83 17.22
CA LEU A 69 38.62 4.30 18.51
C LEU A 69 38.08 2.87 18.74
N PRO A 70 38.95 1.86 18.86
CA PRO A 70 38.60 0.44 18.75
C PRO A 70 37.78 -0.12 19.93
N SER A 71 37.78 0.52 21.10
CA SER A 71 37.02 0.05 22.26
C SER A 71 35.59 0.59 22.25
N GLY A 72 34.66 -0.17 21.67
CA GLY A 72 33.21 0.08 21.78
C GLY A 72 32.44 0.29 20.48
N ALA A 73 33.07 0.05 19.32
CA ALA A 73 32.41 0.18 18.01
C ALA A 73 31.19 -0.76 17.88
N PHE A 74 31.30 -2.01 18.36
CA PHE A 74 30.20 -2.98 18.30
C PHE A 74 28.97 -2.56 19.10
N SER A 75 29.15 -2.02 20.30
CA SER A 75 28.02 -1.54 21.12
C SER A 75 27.28 -0.39 20.43
N LYS A 76 28.03 0.54 19.82
CA LYS A 76 27.45 1.64 19.04
C LYS A 76 26.70 1.11 17.82
N LEU A 77 27.30 0.19 17.05
CA LEU A 77 26.65 -0.43 15.90
C LEU A 77 25.35 -1.15 16.29
N ALA A 78 25.37 -1.92 17.38
CA ALA A 78 24.20 -2.65 17.87
C ALA A 78 23.06 -1.69 18.25
N ILE A 79 23.37 -0.54 18.88
CA ILE A 79 22.37 0.49 19.20
C ILE A 79 21.78 1.08 17.91
N ILE A 80 22.62 1.39 16.92
CA ILE A 80 22.17 1.96 15.63
C ILE A 80 21.21 1.00 14.94
N VAL A 81 21.65 -0.25 14.73
CA VAL A 81 20.85 -1.29 14.09
C VAL A 81 19.56 -1.54 14.88
N GLY A 82 19.63 -1.53 16.21
CA GLY A 82 18.44 -1.68 17.07
C GLY A 82 17.42 -0.56 16.89
N VAL A 83 17.87 0.70 16.83
CA VAL A 83 16.98 1.86 16.61
C VAL A 83 16.39 1.85 15.20
N GLU A 84 17.19 1.53 14.18
CA GLU A 84 16.71 1.42 12.80
C GLU A 84 15.67 0.31 12.65
N MET A 85 15.92 -0.87 13.24
CA MET A 85 14.96 -1.98 13.24
C MET A 85 13.65 -1.61 13.96
N MET A 86 13.73 -0.89 15.08
CA MET A 86 12.55 -0.38 15.78
C MET A 86 11.75 0.59 14.88
N TYR A 87 12.44 1.51 14.20
CA TYR A 87 11.80 2.44 13.27
C TYR A 87 11.12 1.71 12.11
N VAL A 88 11.77 0.72 11.50
CA VAL A 88 11.20 -0.09 10.41
C VAL A 88 9.96 -0.86 10.89
N ALA A 89 10.00 -1.43 12.10
CA ALA A 89 8.86 -2.12 12.69
C ALA A 89 7.67 -1.18 12.94
N ILE A 90 7.91 0.01 13.52
CA ILE A 90 6.87 1.03 13.74
C ILE A 90 6.30 1.49 12.40
N ALA A 91 7.15 1.76 11.40
CA ALA A 91 6.72 2.20 10.09
C ALA A 91 5.84 1.16 9.39
N PHE A 92 6.18 -0.14 9.51
CA PHE A 92 5.36 -1.22 8.99
C PHE A 92 3.96 -1.23 9.61
N LEU A 93 3.89 -1.18 10.94
CA LEU A 93 2.64 -1.31 11.70
C LEU A 93 1.73 -0.10 11.52
N PHE A 94 2.24 1.13 11.60
CA PHE A 94 1.40 2.32 11.58
C PHE A 94 1.26 2.90 10.16
N VAL A 95 0.01 3.02 9.70
CA VAL A 95 -0.34 3.63 8.41
C VAL A 95 -1.14 4.92 8.66
N PRO A 96 -0.49 6.10 8.66
CA PRO A 96 -1.21 7.36 8.79
C PRO A 96 -2.01 7.65 7.50
N ARG A 97 -3.31 7.86 7.63
CA ARG A 97 -4.24 8.25 6.56
C ARG A 97 -4.78 9.65 6.81
N PRO A 98 -4.04 10.70 6.41
CA PRO A 98 -4.55 12.06 6.51
C PRO A 98 -5.77 12.23 5.59
N ASN A 99 -6.79 12.95 6.07
CA ASN A 99 -7.89 13.38 5.21
C ASN A 99 -7.47 14.64 4.43
N TYR A 100 -7.17 14.49 3.13
CA TYR A 100 -6.69 15.58 2.27
C TYR A 100 -7.78 16.60 1.92
N ASN A 101 -9.05 16.31 2.16
CA ASN A 101 -10.13 17.27 1.98
C ASN A 101 -10.16 18.33 3.11
N ASN A 102 -9.40 18.11 4.19
CA ASN A 102 -9.39 18.95 5.39
C ASN A 102 -7.96 19.20 5.93
N VAL A 103 -7.04 19.61 5.05
CA VAL A 103 -5.65 19.99 5.41
C VAL A 103 -5.40 21.50 5.28
N GLY A 104 -6.44 22.32 5.20
CA GLY A 104 -6.33 23.79 5.10
C GLY A 104 -6.13 24.30 3.66
N PHE A 105 -5.84 25.59 3.50
CA PHE A 105 -5.72 26.22 2.18
C PHE A 105 -4.40 25.83 1.48
N LEU A 106 -4.44 25.81 0.14
CA LEU A 106 -3.30 25.43 -0.72
C LEU A 106 -2.72 24.04 -0.40
N GLY A 107 -3.60 23.06 -0.13
CA GLY A 107 -3.18 21.70 0.23
C GLY A 107 -2.39 21.63 1.54
N GLY A 108 -2.63 22.56 2.47
CA GLY A 108 -1.99 22.59 3.78
C GLY A 108 -0.64 23.24 3.86
N LEU A 109 -0.46 24.32 3.09
CA LEU A 109 0.58 25.31 3.32
C LEU A 109 0.12 26.33 4.36
N VAL A 110 -1.12 26.80 4.29
CA VAL A 110 -1.67 27.81 5.20
C VAL A 110 -2.52 27.14 6.28
N ASN A 111 -2.17 27.40 7.55
CA ASN A 111 -2.87 26.84 8.71
C ASN A 111 -4.20 27.55 8.93
N ASN A 112 -5.27 26.81 9.21
CA ASN A 112 -6.48 27.39 9.77
C ASN A 112 -6.43 27.32 11.31
N PRO A 113 -6.15 28.43 12.03
CA PRO A 113 -5.91 28.41 13.46
C PRO A 113 -7.11 27.94 14.31
N TRP A 114 -8.31 27.89 13.72
CA TRP A 114 -9.56 27.58 14.44
C TRP A 114 -10.03 26.13 14.28
N LYS A 115 -9.39 25.32 13.42
CA LYS A 115 -9.79 23.92 13.18
C LYS A 115 -8.74 22.95 13.72
N TYR A 116 -9.01 22.36 14.90
CA TYR A 116 -8.12 21.34 15.49
C TYR A 116 -7.88 20.13 14.55
N SER A 117 -8.90 19.75 13.77
CA SER A 117 -8.81 18.67 12.77
C SER A 117 -7.74 18.94 11.69
N ASP A 118 -7.49 20.21 11.34
CA ASP A 118 -6.48 20.60 10.35
C ASP A 118 -5.07 20.26 10.84
N ASN A 119 -4.75 20.67 12.08
CA ASN A 119 -3.46 20.35 12.71
C ASN A 119 -3.24 18.84 12.82
N TYR A 120 -4.29 18.08 13.17
CA TYR A 120 -4.21 16.63 13.24
C TYR A 120 -3.93 16.01 11.85
N ASN A 121 -4.68 16.38 10.82
CA ASN A 121 -4.44 15.90 9.45
C ASN A 121 -3.05 16.27 8.91
N ARG A 122 -2.57 17.48 9.21
CA ARG A 122 -1.22 17.92 8.85
C ARG A 122 -0.16 17.08 9.56
N SER A 123 -0.35 16.77 10.84
CA SER A 123 0.55 15.89 11.58
C SER A 123 0.57 14.47 10.99
N LEU A 124 -0.59 13.90 10.64
CA LEU A 124 -0.69 12.59 9.99
C LEU A 124 0.03 12.58 8.64
N ARG A 125 -0.06 13.67 7.86
CA ARG A 125 0.70 13.82 6.62
C ARG A 125 2.20 13.81 6.89
N THR A 126 2.67 14.54 7.90
CA THR A 126 4.08 14.54 8.30
C THR A 126 4.53 13.14 8.71
N TRP A 127 3.73 12.43 9.52
CA TRP A 127 4.00 11.04 9.90
C TRP A 127 4.04 10.10 8.69
N ARG A 128 3.14 10.27 7.72
CA ARG A 128 3.14 9.47 6.48
C ARG A 128 4.43 9.65 5.68
N ILE A 129 4.92 10.88 5.57
CA ILE A 129 6.18 11.19 4.88
C ILE A 129 7.35 10.61 5.68
N LEU A 130 7.36 10.79 7.00
CA LEU A 130 8.43 10.33 7.89
C LEU A 130 8.54 8.80 7.95
N LEU A 131 7.42 8.08 7.97
CA LEU A 131 7.38 6.62 8.01
C LEU A 131 7.49 5.97 6.62
N GLY A 132 7.37 6.75 5.55
CA GLY A 132 7.41 6.25 4.16
C GLY A 132 8.64 5.41 3.83
N PRO A 133 9.87 5.89 4.09
CA PRO A 133 11.09 5.12 3.85
C PRO A 133 11.14 3.82 4.67
N GLY A 134 10.78 3.88 5.96
CA GLY A 134 10.71 2.69 6.82
C GLY A 134 9.72 1.65 6.31
N ARG A 135 8.55 2.06 5.80
CA ARG A 135 7.57 1.17 5.17
C ARG A 135 8.14 0.48 3.95
N PHE A 136 8.81 1.23 3.08
CA PHE A 136 9.44 0.68 1.90
C PHE A 136 10.47 -0.40 2.28
N ILE A 137 11.34 -0.10 3.25
CA ILE A 137 12.34 -1.04 3.77
C ILE A 137 11.68 -2.29 4.37
N SER A 138 10.66 -2.13 5.22
CA SER A 138 9.95 -3.26 5.83
C SER A 138 9.33 -4.19 4.78
N SER A 139 8.70 -3.62 3.74
CA SER A 139 8.12 -4.40 2.65
C SER A 139 9.17 -5.19 1.87
N ALA A 140 10.34 -4.60 1.64
CA ALA A 140 11.45 -5.26 0.95
C ALA A 140 12.04 -6.42 1.77
N ILE A 141 12.12 -6.28 3.10
CA ILE A 141 12.59 -7.33 4.01
C ILE A 141 11.60 -8.50 4.02
N LEU A 142 10.30 -8.23 4.10
CA LEU A 142 9.27 -9.27 4.09
C LEU A 142 9.20 -9.99 2.73
N ASP A 143 9.29 -9.25 1.62
CA ASP A 143 9.38 -9.81 0.26
C ASP A 143 10.59 -10.73 0.11
N PHE A 144 11.74 -10.30 0.62
CA PHE A 144 12.96 -11.11 0.61
C PHE A 144 12.83 -12.36 1.48
N ALA A 145 12.25 -12.24 2.68
CA ALA A 145 12.00 -13.39 3.57
C ALA A 145 11.01 -14.40 2.96
N GLY A 146 9.96 -13.92 2.28
CA GLY A 146 9.03 -14.75 1.52
C GLY A 146 9.69 -15.44 0.34
N MET A 147 10.63 -14.78 -0.34
CA MET A 147 11.44 -15.38 -1.41
C MET A 147 12.36 -16.51 -0.89
N LEU A 148 12.94 -16.34 0.30
CA LEU A 148 13.74 -17.39 0.96
C LEU A 148 12.91 -18.56 1.50
N GLY A 149 11.58 -18.46 1.48
CA GLY A 149 10.68 -19.47 2.03
C GLY A 149 10.60 -19.47 3.56
N TRP A 150 11.08 -18.42 4.22
CA TRP A 150 10.98 -18.27 5.68
C TRP A 150 9.59 -17.81 6.13
N MET A 151 8.84 -17.15 5.24
CA MET A 151 7.48 -16.69 5.51
C MET A 151 6.55 -17.13 4.39
N LYS A 152 5.36 -17.61 4.76
CA LYS A 152 4.24 -17.75 3.82
C LYS A 152 3.50 -16.41 3.79
N GLY A 153 3.30 -15.85 2.60
CA GLY A 153 2.49 -14.65 2.43
C GLY A 153 1.01 -14.95 2.69
N ASP A 154 0.25 -13.93 3.08
CA ASP A 154 -1.21 -14.03 3.04
C ASP A 154 -1.66 -14.22 1.59
N PRO A 155 -2.70 -15.03 1.34
CA PRO A 155 -3.24 -15.18 0.00
C PRO A 155 -3.70 -13.81 -0.53
N THR A 156 -3.46 -13.55 -1.81
CA THR A 156 -3.93 -12.33 -2.46
C THR A 156 -5.46 -12.27 -2.44
N ASP A 157 -6.06 -11.10 -2.60
CA ASP A 157 -7.53 -10.98 -2.65
C ASP A 157 -8.13 -11.80 -3.79
N GLU A 158 -7.42 -11.94 -4.91
CA GLU A 158 -7.78 -12.84 -6.02
C GLU A 158 -7.76 -14.31 -5.58
N GLU A 159 -6.73 -14.73 -4.84
CA GLU A 159 -6.63 -16.10 -4.30
C GLU A 159 -7.71 -16.36 -3.23
N ARG A 160 -7.99 -15.39 -2.36
CA ARG A 160 -9.08 -15.47 -1.38
C ARG A 160 -10.43 -15.57 -2.06
N PHE A 161 -10.70 -14.70 -3.03
CA PHE A 161 -11.93 -14.72 -3.81
C PHE A 161 -12.10 -16.05 -4.55
N ALA A 162 -11.02 -16.58 -5.13
CA ALA A 162 -11.09 -17.87 -5.79
C ALA A 162 -11.29 -19.05 -4.82
N GLN A 163 -10.69 -18.98 -3.62
CA GLN A 163 -10.97 -19.94 -2.54
C GLN A 163 -12.43 -19.85 -2.08
N GLU A 164 -12.98 -18.64 -1.94
CA GLU A 164 -14.38 -18.40 -1.58
C GLU A 164 -15.36 -18.92 -2.64
N MET A 165 -14.99 -18.87 -3.92
CA MET A 165 -15.80 -19.41 -5.02
C MET A 165 -15.60 -20.92 -5.26
N GLU A 166 -14.81 -21.62 -4.43
CA GLU A 166 -14.42 -23.03 -4.63
C GLU A 166 -13.92 -23.31 -6.07
N ILE A 167 -13.29 -22.33 -6.71
CA ILE A 167 -12.75 -22.52 -8.05
C ILE A 167 -11.51 -23.39 -7.93
N ASP A 168 -11.67 -24.67 -8.24
CA ASP A 168 -10.58 -25.62 -8.32
C ASP A 168 -9.70 -25.30 -9.54
N TRP A 169 -8.71 -24.42 -9.33
CA TRP A 169 -7.71 -24.10 -10.34
C TRP A 169 -6.91 -25.31 -10.83
N SER A 170 -6.97 -26.46 -10.13
CA SER A 170 -6.34 -27.70 -10.61
C SER A 170 -7.04 -28.26 -11.86
N GLN A 171 -8.33 -27.96 -12.05
CA GLN A 171 -9.08 -28.39 -13.24
C GLN A 171 -8.89 -27.46 -14.45
N GLY A 172 -8.56 -26.18 -14.23
CA GLY A 172 -8.54 -25.17 -15.31
C GLY A 172 -7.31 -25.19 -16.22
N SER A 173 -6.22 -25.88 -15.86
CA SER A 173 -4.96 -25.84 -16.61
C SER A 173 -4.69 -27.06 -17.49
N THR A 174 -5.46 -28.14 -17.35
CA THR A 174 -5.31 -29.36 -18.17
C THR A 174 -6.34 -29.49 -19.29
N ASP A 175 -7.54 -28.91 -19.15
CA ASP A 175 -8.62 -29.05 -20.14
C ASP A 175 -8.93 -27.79 -20.96
N ALA A 176 -8.20 -26.69 -20.75
CA ALA A 176 -8.15 -25.56 -21.68
C ALA A 176 -7.33 -25.90 -22.94
N SER A 177 -7.62 -27.07 -23.52
CA SER A 177 -7.45 -27.36 -24.93
C SER A 177 -8.11 -26.23 -25.72
N LEU A 178 -7.28 -25.40 -26.34
CA LEU A 178 -7.62 -24.35 -27.31
C LEU A 178 -8.55 -24.80 -28.46
N ASN A 179 -8.97 -26.06 -28.49
CA ASN A 179 -9.88 -26.61 -29.49
C ASN A 179 -11.37 -26.50 -29.09
N SER A 180 -11.72 -26.12 -27.85
CA SER A 180 -13.13 -26.02 -27.44
C SER A 180 -13.72 -24.60 -27.50
N ALA A 181 -12.91 -23.55 -27.64
CA ALA A 181 -13.40 -22.16 -27.66
C ALA A 181 -13.87 -21.68 -29.05
N THR A 182 -13.64 -22.46 -30.11
CA THR A 182 -14.03 -22.09 -31.49
C THR A 182 -15.31 -22.80 -31.96
N ARG A 183 -16.01 -23.53 -31.08
CA ARG A 183 -17.19 -24.31 -31.46
C ARG A 183 -18.28 -24.30 -30.37
N VAL A 184 -18.56 -23.12 -29.82
CA VAL A 184 -19.92 -22.86 -29.34
C VAL A 184 -20.69 -22.43 -30.58
N ASP A 185 -21.51 -23.36 -31.07
CA ASP A 185 -22.47 -23.13 -32.13
C ASP A 185 -23.22 -21.81 -31.88
N LEU A 186 -22.91 -20.82 -32.70
CA LEU A 186 -23.76 -19.68 -32.98
C LEU A 186 -24.96 -20.19 -33.80
N ASP A 187 -25.77 -21.06 -33.19
CA ASP A 187 -27.08 -21.37 -33.74
C ASP A 187 -28.00 -20.21 -33.40
N MET A 188 -28.06 -19.31 -34.38
CA MET A 188 -29.06 -18.30 -34.69
C MET A 188 -30.22 -18.20 -33.68
N MET A 189 -30.06 -17.32 -32.69
CA MET A 189 -31.23 -16.70 -32.06
C MET A 189 -31.87 -15.73 -33.07
N PRO A 190 -33.18 -15.84 -33.35
CA PRO A 190 -33.86 -14.91 -34.23
C PRO A 190 -33.79 -13.50 -33.64
N LEU A 191 -33.40 -12.55 -34.49
CA LEU A 191 -33.35 -11.12 -34.19
C LEU A 191 -34.76 -10.62 -33.88
N GLU A 192 -35.15 -10.59 -32.61
CA GLU A 192 -36.20 -9.67 -32.16
C GLU A 192 -35.61 -8.28 -32.04
N GLU A 193 -36.10 -7.39 -32.89
CA GLU A 193 -35.76 -5.98 -33.00
C GLU A 193 -36.27 -5.22 -31.75
N PRO A 194 -35.41 -4.76 -30.82
CA PRO A 194 -35.87 -3.93 -29.72
C PRO A 194 -36.13 -2.52 -30.24
N ALA A 195 -37.40 -2.11 -30.14
CA ALA A 195 -37.87 -0.78 -30.45
C ALA A 195 -37.00 0.30 -29.80
N ALA A 196 -36.61 1.28 -30.62
CA ALA A 196 -35.79 2.43 -30.26
C ALA A 196 -36.35 3.21 -29.07
N ALA A 197 -35.68 3.14 -27.92
CA ALA A 197 -35.82 4.12 -26.84
C ALA A 197 -34.60 5.05 -26.85
N VAL A 198 -34.76 6.18 -27.53
CA VAL A 198 -33.81 7.30 -27.54
C VAL A 198 -33.75 7.92 -26.14
N ALA A 199 -32.68 7.67 -25.40
CA ALA A 199 -32.34 8.40 -24.18
C ALA A 199 -31.05 9.20 -24.42
N THR A 200 -31.23 10.47 -24.79
CA THR A 200 -30.18 11.48 -24.94
C THR A 200 -29.67 11.92 -23.55
N GLY A 201 -28.79 11.12 -22.94
CA GLY A 201 -28.02 11.50 -21.76
C GLY A 201 -26.73 12.22 -22.16
N LYS A 202 -26.73 13.56 -22.14
CA LYS A 202 -25.51 14.37 -22.28
C LYS A 202 -24.57 14.06 -21.11
N VAL A 203 -23.47 13.36 -21.37
CA VAL A 203 -22.35 13.24 -20.44
C VAL A 203 -21.57 14.55 -20.49
N ASN A 204 -21.69 15.37 -19.45
CA ASN A 204 -20.85 16.54 -19.26
C ASN A 204 -19.41 16.08 -19.00
N ARG A 205 -18.56 16.24 -20.02
CA ARG A 205 -17.10 16.11 -19.94
C ARG A 205 -16.54 17.47 -19.53
N GLY A 206 -16.57 17.74 -18.24
CA GLY A 206 -15.87 18.85 -17.60
C GLY A 206 -15.60 18.42 -16.17
N ASP A 207 -14.38 18.63 -15.70
CA ASP A 207 -13.87 18.34 -14.36
C ASP A 207 -12.93 17.13 -14.29
N PHE A 208 -11.82 17.21 -15.02
CA PHE A 208 -10.52 16.64 -14.61
C PHE A 208 -9.40 17.57 -15.11
N ASP A 209 -9.22 18.69 -14.40
CA ASP A 209 -7.94 19.39 -14.24
C ASP A 209 -7.50 19.24 -12.79
#